data_AF-A0A7G2LST4-F1
#
_entry.id   AF-A0A7G2LST4-F1
#
_cell.length_a   1.000
_cell.length_b   1.000
_cell.length_c   1.000
_cell.angle_alpha   90.00
_cell.angle_beta   90.00
_cell.angle_gamma   90.00
#
_symmetry.space_group_name_H-M   'P 1'
#
loop_
_entity.id
_entity.type
_entity.pdbx_description
1 polymer ?
#
loop_
_entity_poly.entity_id
_entity_poly.type
_entity_poly.pdbx_seq_one_letter_code
_entity_poly.pdbx_strand_id
1 'polypeptide(L)'
;AGVAVASSGVNVISFSNNPTIAGGNVFVLGPTFANTANRLVNFAKRNGKDKMVILHGQDVAGQLGRDAIMQAISANGATLAGTVDYALSQESVVAAVPRVKATVESSGANALFLTTSSASALPLFAELLPEAGIQTATTQYVGLTRWDIPQQTLDLSGVQGGWFALPDAAASSAFSNRYKSAYGSEPHPLA
;
A
#
# COMPACT_ATOMS: atom_id res chain seq x y z
N ALA A 1 1.17 -9.48 -22.58
CA ALA A 1 -0.06 -10.16 -23.07
C ALA A 1 -1.01 -9.24 -23.84
N GLY A 2 -1.19 -7.95 -23.45
CA GLY A 2 -2.16 -7.04 -24.10
C GLY A 2 -1.93 -6.71 -25.58
N VAL A 3 -0.69 -6.78 -26.07
CA VAL A 3 -0.39 -6.48 -27.49
C VAL A 3 -0.82 -7.60 -28.44
N ALA A 4 -1.08 -8.81 -27.94
CA ALA A 4 -1.39 -9.98 -28.78
C ALA A 4 -2.88 -10.13 -29.17
N VAL A 5 -3.78 -9.33 -28.57
CA VAL A 5 -5.25 -9.48 -28.75
C VAL A 5 -5.96 -8.20 -29.21
N ALA A 6 -5.21 -7.12 -29.48
CA ALA A 6 -5.77 -5.82 -29.88
C ALA A 6 -6.59 -5.86 -31.19
N SER A 7 -6.31 -6.79 -32.10
CA SER A 7 -7.03 -6.92 -33.38
C SER A 7 -8.36 -7.67 -33.30
N SER A 8 -8.72 -8.23 -32.14
CA SER A 8 -9.85 -9.17 -32.01
C SER A 8 -11.08 -8.59 -31.30
N GLY A 9 -11.07 -7.31 -30.92
CA GLY A 9 -12.22 -6.68 -30.23
C GLY A 9 -12.54 -7.27 -28.85
N VAL A 10 -11.60 -8.02 -28.25
CA VAL A 10 -11.77 -8.66 -26.94
C VAL A 10 -11.32 -7.67 -25.85
N ASN A 11 -12.23 -7.37 -24.92
CA ASN A 11 -11.91 -6.62 -23.71
C ASN A 11 -11.13 -7.51 -22.73
N VAL A 12 -10.00 -7.03 -22.21
CA VAL A 12 -9.17 -7.77 -21.27
C VAL A 12 -9.31 -7.11 -19.90
N ILE A 13 -10.02 -7.76 -18.98
CA ILE A 13 -10.07 -7.34 -17.58
C ILE A 13 -8.82 -7.89 -16.89
N SER A 14 -7.96 -7.00 -16.37
CA SER A 14 -6.78 -7.40 -15.60
C SER A 14 -7.02 -7.08 -14.12
N PHE A 15 -6.93 -8.11 -13.28
CA PHE A 15 -6.84 -7.94 -11.82
C PHE A 15 -5.43 -7.47 -11.47
N SER A 16 -5.15 -6.20 -11.72
CA SER A 16 -3.87 -5.56 -11.38
C SER A 16 -4.11 -4.45 -10.37
N ASN A 17 -3.36 -4.45 -9.28
CA ASN A 17 -3.28 -3.31 -8.35
C ASN A 17 -2.46 -2.14 -8.90
N ASN A 18 -1.98 -2.25 -10.16
CA ASN A 18 -1.16 -1.26 -10.83
C ASN A 18 -1.89 -0.68 -12.08
N PRO A 19 -2.37 0.59 -12.03
CA PRO A 19 -3.02 1.23 -13.16
C PRO A 19 -2.09 1.58 -14.33
N THR A 20 -0.76 1.51 -14.20
CA THR A 20 0.15 1.74 -15.36
C THR A 20 0.18 0.58 -16.36
N ILE A 21 -0.44 -0.55 -16.05
CA ILE A 21 -0.69 -1.65 -17.01
C ILE A 21 -2.00 -1.40 -17.80
N ALA A 22 -2.83 -0.44 -17.37
CA ALA A 22 -4.06 -0.07 -18.07
C ALA A 22 -3.74 0.92 -19.22
N GLY A 23 -3.39 0.37 -20.38
CA GLY A 23 -3.37 1.08 -21.65
C GLY A 23 -4.12 0.25 -22.70
N GLY A 24 -5.15 0.84 -23.32
CA GLY A 24 -6.08 0.16 -24.25
C GLY A 24 -7.39 -0.29 -23.59
N ASN A 25 -7.92 -1.46 -24.00
CA ASN A 25 -9.17 -2.09 -23.51
C ASN A 25 -9.03 -2.77 -22.13
N VAL A 26 -8.32 -2.16 -21.18
CA VAL A 26 -8.04 -2.76 -19.86
C VAL A 26 -8.65 -1.91 -18.74
N PHE A 27 -9.63 -2.48 -18.04
CA PHE A 27 -10.26 -1.89 -16.86
C PHE A 27 -9.62 -2.51 -15.60
N VAL A 28 -9.19 -1.66 -14.66
CA VAL A 28 -8.69 -2.08 -13.34
C VAL A 28 -9.86 -2.15 -12.37
N LEU A 29 -10.20 -3.36 -11.93
CA LEU A 29 -11.15 -3.62 -10.85
C LEU A 29 -10.34 -3.96 -9.58
N GLY A 30 -10.37 -3.07 -8.58
CA GLY A 30 -9.68 -3.25 -7.31
C GLY A 30 -9.21 -1.93 -6.67
N PRO A 31 -8.82 -1.94 -5.38
CA PRO A 31 -8.27 -0.76 -4.72
C PRO A 31 -6.92 -0.39 -5.37
N THR A 32 -6.90 0.72 -6.10
CA THR A 32 -5.66 1.27 -6.67
C THR A 32 -4.79 1.87 -5.56
N PHE A 33 -3.47 1.92 -5.79
CA PHE A 33 -2.57 2.62 -4.87
C PHE A 33 -3.01 4.07 -4.59
N ALA A 34 -3.53 4.78 -5.61
CA ALA A 34 -4.01 6.15 -5.45
C ALA A 34 -5.20 6.25 -4.47
N ASN A 35 -6.21 5.40 -4.61
CA ASN A 35 -7.39 5.43 -3.73
C ASN A 35 -7.01 5.03 -2.30
N THR A 36 -6.19 3.99 -2.15
CA THR A 36 -5.72 3.52 -0.85
C THR A 36 -4.85 4.56 -0.15
N ALA A 37 -3.88 5.15 -0.86
CA ALA A 37 -3.03 6.21 -0.34
C ALA A 37 -3.86 7.42 0.12
N ASN A 38 -4.83 7.87 -0.67
CA ASN A 38 -5.71 8.99 -0.28
C ASN A 38 -6.50 8.69 1.00
N ARG A 39 -7.09 7.49 1.12
CA ARG A 39 -7.83 7.09 2.33
C ARG A 39 -6.91 7.08 3.55
N LEU A 40 -5.72 6.50 3.42
CA LEU A 40 -4.77 6.35 4.52
C LEU A 40 -4.15 7.68 4.95
N VAL A 41 -3.74 8.54 4.01
CA VAL A 41 -3.20 9.88 4.32
C VAL A 41 -4.27 10.73 4.99
N ASN A 42 -5.50 10.75 4.47
CA ASN A 42 -6.60 11.50 5.09
C ASN A 42 -6.91 10.98 6.50
N PHE A 43 -6.95 9.66 6.69
CA PHE A 43 -7.13 9.06 8.00
C PHE A 43 -5.99 9.42 8.96
N ALA A 44 -4.74 9.31 8.50
CA ALA A 44 -3.57 9.62 9.30
C ALA A 44 -3.56 11.07 9.75
N LYS A 45 -3.80 12.02 8.82
CA LYS A 45 -3.86 13.44 9.13
C LYS A 45 -4.94 13.76 10.18
N ARG A 46 -6.15 13.20 10.04
CA ARG A 46 -7.24 13.40 11.01
C ARG A 46 -6.92 12.85 12.41
N ASN A 47 -6.02 11.87 12.50
CA ASN A 47 -5.53 11.33 13.76
C ASN A 47 -4.21 11.98 14.21
N GLY A 48 -3.86 13.17 13.69
CA GLY A 48 -2.67 13.93 14.10
C GLY A 48 -1.34 13.37 13.59
N LYS A 49 -1.39 12.50 12.58
CA LYS A 49 -0.22 11.90 11.92
C LYS A 49 -0.08 12.49 10.52
N ASP A 50 0.56 13.64 10.42
CA ASP A 50 0.59 14.50 9.22
C ASP A 50 1.99 14.72 8.63
N LYS A 51 3.05 14.28 9.30
CA LYS A 51 4.44 14.43 8.84
C LYS A 51 5.01 13.05 8.53
N MET A 52 5.12 12.75 7.25
CA MET A 52 5.17 11.37 6.76
C MET A 52 6.48 11.08 6.03
N VAL A 53 7.14 9.99 6.38
CA VAL A 53 8.24 9.40 5.59
C VAL A 53 7.68 8.24 4.76
N ILE A 54 8.16 8.07 3.54
CA ILE A 54 7.79 6.94 2.67
C ILE A 54 8.98 5.99 2.54
N LEU A 55 8.80 4.74 2.96
CA LEU A 55 9.72 3.63 2.70
C LEU A 55 9.18 2.80 1.53
N HIS A 56 9.95 2.73 0.44
CA HIS A 56 9.48 2.08 -0.78
C HIS A 56 10.53 1.21 -1.46
N GLY A 57 10.07 0.18 -2.16
CA GLY A 57 10.92 -0.63 -3.04
C GLY A 57 11.38 0.16 -4.26
N GLN A 58 12.54 -0.19 -4.81
CA GLN A 58 13.04 0.33 -6.08
C GLN A 58 12.36 -0.31 -7.30
N ASP A 59 11.56 -1.36 -7.10
CA ASP A 59 10.79 -2.00 -8.15
C ASP A 59 9.61 -1.12 -8.61
N VAL A 60 9.02 -1.48 -9.75
CA VAL A 60 7.92 -0.70 -10.35
C VAL A 60 6.76 -0.52 -9.38
N ALA A 61 6.38 -1.57 -8.64
CA ALA A 61 5.29 -1.49 -7.67
C ALA A 61 5.62 -0.52 -6.53
N GLY A 62 6.84 -0.57 -5.97
CA GLY A 62 7.29 0.35 -4.93
C GLY A 62 7.32 1.80 -5.39
N GLN A 63 7.83 2.06 -6.60
CA GLN A 63 7.86 3.42 -7.19
C GLN A 63 6.46 3.99 -7.39
N LEU A 64 5.53 3.20 -7.93
CA LEU A 64 4.15 3.63 -8.13
C LEU A 64 3.40 3.82 -6.81
N GLY A 65 3.69 2.98 -5.82
CA GLY A 65 3.16 3.14 -4.47
C GLY A 65 3.65 4.44 -3.82
N ARG A 66 4.95 4.74 -3.92
CA ARG A 66 5.53 6.01 -3.47
C ARG A 66 4.84 7.20 -4.13
N ASP A 67 4.72 7.19 -5.45
CA ASP A 67 4.17 8.31 -6.20
C ASP A 67 2.69 8.55 -5.82
N ALA A 68 1.91 7.49 -5.62
CA ALA A 68 0.55 7.57 -5.13
C ALA A 68 0.47 8.17 -3.71
N ILE A 69 1.38 7.79 -2.81
CA ILE A 69 1.46 8.36 -1.45
C ILE A 69 1.86 9.83 -1.50
N MET A 70 2.85 10.21 -2.30
CA MET A 70 3.29 11.60 -2.45
C MET A 70 2.14 12.50 -2.95
N GLN A 71 1.40 12.03 -3.97
CA GLN A 71 0.22 12.73 -4.48
C GLN A 71 -0.86 12.86 -3.41
N ALA A 72 -1.14 11.79 -2.66
CA ALA A 72 -2.12 11.81 -1.58
C ALA A 72 -1.71 12.77 -0.45
N ILE A 73 -0.43 12.78 -0.05
CA ILE A 73 0.12 13.72 0.95
C ILE A 73 -0.16 15.16 0.53
N SER A 74 0.20 15.50 -0.70
CA SER A 74 -0.03 16.85 -1.24
C SER A 74 -1.52 17.19 -1.29
N ALA A 75 -2.35 16.28 -1.81
CA ALA A 75 -3.79 16.50 -1.99
C ALA A 75 -4.53 16.69 -0.65
N ASN A 76 -4.07 16.04 0.41
CA ASN A 76 -4.67 16.13 1.74
C ASN A 76 -3.98 17.19 2.62
N GLY A 77 -3.00 17.94 2.10
CA GLY A 77 -2.26 18.96 2.84
C GLY A 77 -1.50 18.41 4.05
N ALA A 78 -0.96 17.20 3.94
CA ALA A 78 0.04 16.65 4.86
C ALA A 78 1.45 17.04 4.39
N THR A 79 2.47 16.75 5.19
CA THR A 79 3.87 17.07 4.91
C THR A 79 4.65 15.81 4.54
N LEU A 80 5.27 15.80 3.36
CA LEU A 80 6.27 14.80 3.01
C LEU A 80 7.58 15.16 3.70
N ALA A 81 7.99 14.37 4.68
CA ALA A 81 9.22 14.56 5.43
C ALA A 81 10.45 13.92 4.78
N GLY A 82 10.24 12.92 3.94
CA GLY A 82 11.32 12.27 3.19
C GLY A 82 10.88 10.97 2.53
N THR A 83 11.73 10.44 1.67
CA THR A 83 11.57 9.14 1.03
C THR A 83 12.84 8.33 1.21
N VAL A 84 12.70 7.05 1.55
CA VAL A 84 13.81 6.10 1.64
C VAL A 84 13.48 4.90 0.75
N ASP A 85 14.38 4.59 -0.16
CA ASP A 85 14.24 3.47 -1.08
C ASP A 85 15.07 2.25 -0.63
N TYR A 86 14.69 1.05 -1.07
CA TYR A 86 15.49 -0.17 -0.91
C TYR A 86 15.34 -1.07 -2.15
N ALA A 87 16.42 -1.78 -2.51
CA ALA A 87 16.35 -2.84 -3.51
C ALA A 87 15.72 -4.10 -2.89
N LEU A 88 15.12 -4.97 -3.71
CA LEU A 88 14.50 -6.22 -3.24
C LEU A 88 15.53 -7.30 -2.88
N SER A 89 16.47 -6.98 -1.99
CA SER A 89 17.44 -7.88 -1.38
C SER A 89 17.51 -7.66 0.13
N GLN A 90 17.87 -8.71 0.88
CA GLN A 90 17.96 -8.64 2.34
C GLN A 90 18.98 -7.60 2.80
N GLU A 91 20.12 -7.50 2.13
CA GLU A 91 21.19 -6.55 2.45
C GLU A 91 20.71 -5.11 2.30
N SER A 92 19.95 -4.82 1.23
CA SER A 92 19.41 -3.48 0.99
C SER A 92 18.32 -3.11 1.99
N VAL A 93 17.48 -4.08 2.40
CA VAL A 93 16.47 -3.89 3.46
C VAL A 93 17.16 -3.54 4.78
N VAL A 94 18.17 -4.29 5.19
CA VAL A 94 18.95 -4.01 6.41
C VAL A 94 19.61 -2.63 6.32
N ALA A 95 20.20 -2.29 5.18
CA ALA A 95 20.84 -0.98 4.97
C ALA A 95 19.85 0.20 4.89
N ALA A 96 18.56 -0.04 4.65
CA ALA A 96 17.53 0.99 4.65
C ALA A 96 17.14 1.43 6.06
N VAL A 97 17.12 0.51 7.03
CA VAL A 97 16.70 0.77 8.42
C VAL A 97 17.38 1.99 9.06
N PRO A 98 18.73 2.12 9.07
CA PRO A 98 19.38 3.30 9.65
C PRO A 98 19.08 4.59 8.88
N ARG A 99 18.84 4.51 7.55
CA ARG A 99 18.43 5.67 6.74
C ARG A 99 17.02 6.12 7.07
N VAL A 100 16.09 5.18 7.29
CA VAL A 100 14.74 5.48 7.77
C VAL A 100 14.80 6.16 9.13
N LYS A 101 15.57 5.60 10.08
CA LYS A 101 15.75 6.19 11.41
C LYS A 101 16.24 7.63 11.34
N ALA A 102 17.35 7.86 10.63
CA ALA A 102 17.92 9.19 10.47
C ALA A 102 16.93 10.18 9.83
N THR A 103 16.14 9.73 8.84
CA THR A 103 15.13 10.57 8.20
C THR A 103 13.98 10.90 9.15
N VAL A 104 13.49 9.92 9.91
CA VAL A 104 12.41 10.12 10.90
C VAL A 104 12.86 11.07 12.00
N GLU A 105 14.05 10.88 12.57
CA GLU A 105 14.60 11.71 13.64
C GLU A 105 14.90 13.14 13.20
N SER A 106 15.59 13.32 12.07
CA SER A 106 15.97 14.65 11.58
C SER A 106 14.78 15.48 11.13
N SER A 107 13.73 14.83 10.59
CA SER A 107 12.52 15.51 10.17
C SER A 107 11.48 15.63 11.29
N GLY A 108 11.55 14.83 12.36
CA GLY A 108 10.48 14.71 13.34
C GLY A 108 9.19 14.12 12.76
N ALA A 109 9.32 13.20 11.79
CA ALA A 109 8.17 12.53 11.20
C ALA A 109 7.42 11.71 12.26
N ASN A 110 6.09 11.75 12.19
CA ASN A 110 5.19 11.05 13.11
C ASN A 110 4.47 9.86 12.43
N ALA A 111 4.69 9.64 11.14
CA ALA A 111 4.21 8.49 10.40
C ALA A 111 5.25 7.96 9.39
N LEU A 112 5.27 6.64 9.23
CA LEU A 112 6.07 5.92 8.24
C LEU A 112 5.14 5.11 7.35
N PHE A 113 5.07 5.49 6.08
CA PHE A 113 4.35 4.74 5.05
C PHE A 113 5.25 3.65 4.47
N LEU A 114 4.72 2.43 4.40
CA LEU A 114 5.40 1.27 3.82
C LEU A 114 4.65 0.81 2.57
N THR A 115 5.36 0.76 1.44
CA THR A 115 4.80 0.21 0.18
C THR A 115 4.95 -1.30 0.07
N THR A 116 5.73 -1.91 0.97
CA THR A 116 6.05 -3.34 0.95
C THR A 116 4.89 -4.21 1.42
N SER A 117 4.76 -5.39 0.83
CA SER A 117 3.77 -6.40 1.21
C SER A 117 4.34 -7.47 2.13
N SER A 118 3.45 -8.26 2.74
CA SER A 118 3.80 -9.46 3.53
C SER A 118 4.60 -10.51 2.75
N ALA A 119 4.43 -10.56 1.43
CA ALA A 119 5.16 -11.49 0.56
C ALA A 119 6.56 -10.98 0.17
N SER A 120 6.96 -9.81 0.64
CA SER A 120 8.23 -9.16 0.31
C SER A 120 8.98 -8.73 1.58
N ALA A 121 9.34 -7.46 1.72
CA ALA A 121 10.23 -7.00 2.78
C ALA A 121 9.51 -6.65 4.11
N LEU A 122 8.17 -6.71 4.16
CA LEU A 122 7.41 -6.29 5.35
C LEU A 122 7.80 -7.08 6.60
N PRO A 123 7.92 -8.42 6.58
CA PRO A 123 8.27 -9.17 7.79
C PRO A 123 9.61 -8.74 8.38
N LEU A 124 10.61 -8.53 7.52
CA LEU A 124 11.93 -8.10 7.95
C LEU A 124 11.94 -6.65 8.46
N PHE A 125 11.19 -5.74 7.83
CA PHE A 125 11.03 -4.38 8.36
C PHE A 125 10.26 -4.33 9.68
N ALA A 126 9.27 -5.20 9.87
CA ALA A 126 8.53 -5.31 11.13
C ALA A 126 9.43 -5.80 12.28
N GLU A 127 10.50 -6.53 12.00
CA GLU A 127 11.50 -6.91 13.01
C GLU A 127 12.51 -5.77 13.24
N LEU A 128 13.14 -5.29 12.17
CA LEU A 128 14.30 -4.41 12.29
C LEU A 128 13.96 -2.96 12.64
N LEU A 129 12.81 -2.42 12.21
CA LEU A 129 12.47 -1.02 12.49
C LEU A 129 12.23 -0.78 14.00
N PRO A 130 11.45 -1.64 14.72
CA PRO A 130 11.36 -1.57 16.18
C PRO A 130 12.69 -1.74 16.90
N GLU A 131 13.54 -2.69 16.47
CA GLU A 131 14.89 -2.87 17.04
C GLU A 131 15.76 -1.63 16.88
N ALA A 132 15.62 -0.91 15.77
CA ALA A 132 16.30 0.36 15.54
C ALA A 132 15.71 1.53 16.37
N GLY A 133 14.62 1.31 17.10
CA GLY A 133 13.95 2.29 17.95
C GLY A 133 12.81 3.05 17.27
N ILE A 134 12.44 2.67 16.05
CA ILE A 134 11.26 3.22 15.38
C ILE A 134 10.07 2.37 15.83
N GLN A 135 9.31 2.88 16.79
CA GLN A 135 8.19 2.13 17.39
C GLN A 135 6.86 2.68 16.86
N THR A 136 5.87 1.80 16.68
CA THR A 136 4.52 2.20 16.25
C THR A 136 3.84 3.19 17.20
N ALA A 137 4.19 3.15 18.49
CA ALA A 137 3.69 4.07 19.50
C ALA A 137 4.08 5.54 19.25
N THR A 138 5.27 5.80 18.70
CA THR A 138 5.76 7.16 18.43
C THR A 138 5.65 7.52 16.94
N THR A 139 5.97 6.57 16.06
CA THR A 139 5.91 6.70 14.61
C THR A 139 4.86 5.75 14.05
N GLN A 140 3.72 6.29 13.63
CA GLN A 140 2.61 5.46 13.14
C GLN A 140 3.01 4.75 11.85
N TYR A 141 3.00 3.42 11.86
CA TYR A 141 3.21 2.64 10.63
C TYR A 141 1.93 2.60 9.82
N VAL A 142 2.07 2.82 8.51
CA VAL A 142 0.96 2.85 7.56
C VAL A 142 1.29 2.02 6.33
N GLY A 143 0.59 0.89 6.14
CA GLY A 143 0.76 0.00 5.01
C GLY A 143 -0.09 0.39 3.81
N LEU A 144 0.54 0.61 2.66
CA LEU A 144 -0.18 0.80 1.40
C LEU A 144 -0.82 -0.51 0.89
N THR A 145 -0.24 -1.65 1.28
CA THR A 145 -0.75 -2.99 0.96
C THR A 145 -1.54 -3.57 2.12
N ARG A 146 -2.28 -4.65 1.86
CA ARG A 146 -2.93 -5.43 2.91
C ARG A 146 -1.90 -6.13 3.79
N TRP A 147 -2.08 -6.04 5.10
CA TRP A 147 -1.29 -6.75 6.09
C TRP A 147 -2.06 -7.88 6.76
N ASP A 148 -3.36 -8.04 6.46
CA ASP A 148 -4.16 -9.16 6.95
C ASP A 148 -4.08 -10.39 6.05
N ILE A 149 -3.33 -10.32 4.95
CA ILE A 149 -3.09 -11.45 4.05
C ILE A 149 -1.57 -11.63 3.84
N PRO A 150 -1.01 -12.79 4.24
CA PRO A 150 -1.67 -13.84 5.01
C PRO A 150 -1.88 -13.41 6.47
N GLN A 151 -2.84 -14.01 7.19
CA GLN A 151 -3.22 -13.58 8.55
C GLN A 151 -2.04 -13.57 9.53
N GLN A 152 -1.07 -14.45 9.35
CA GLN A 152 0.14 -14.56 10.16
C GLN A 152 0.99 -13.28 10.16
N THR A 153 0.82 -12.41 9.16
CA THR A 153 1.46 -11.10 9.17
C THR A 153 1.01 -10.28 10.38
N LEU A 154 -0.25 -10.43 10.81
CA LEU A 154 -0.79 -9.74 11.97
C LEU A 154 -0.27 -10.30 13.30
N ASP A 155 0.54 -11.36 13.29
CA ASP A 155 1.21 -11.87 14.50
C ASP A 155 2.56 -11.18 14.73
N LEU A 156 3.07 -10.44 13.72
CA LEU A 156 4.35 -9.74 13.84
C LEU A 156 4.21 -8.57 14.81
N SER A 157 5.11 -8.50 15.80
CA SER A 157 5.10 -7.46 16.83
C SER A 157 5.24 -6.05 16.24
N GLY A 158 6.09 -5.87 15.22
CA GLY A 158 6.34 -4.56 14.63
C GLY A 158 5.21 -4.00 13.77
N VAL A 159 4.19 -4.78 13.41
CA VAL A 159 2.99 -4.25 12.73
C VAL A 159 1.85 -3.96 13.70
N GLN A 160 1.97 -4.32 14.98
CA GLN A 160 0.93 -4.08 15.98
C GLN A 160 0.67 -2.59 16.14
N GLY A 161 -0.62 -2.22 16.07
CA GLY A 161 -1.07 -0.83 16.09
C GLY A 161 -0.86 -0.08 14.77
N GLY A 162 -0.27 -0.71 13.76
CA GLY A 162 -0.14 -0.15 12.43
C GLY A 162 -1.48 -0.08 11.67
N TRP A 163 -1.54 0.80 10.68
CA TRP A 163 -2.76 1.03 9.90
C TRP A 163 -2.59 0.57 8.46
N PHE A 164 -3.62 -0.05 7.90
CA PHE A 164 -3.70 -0.36 6.47
C PHE A 164 -5.17 -0.33 6.06
N ALA A 165 -5.43 -0.20 4.76
CA ALA A 165 -6.80 -0.12 4.27
C ALA A 165 -7.34 -1.52 3.98
N LEU A 166 -8.54 -1.79 4.49
CA LEU A 166 -9.34 -2.92 4.03
C LEU A 166 -10.27 -2.49 2.89
N PRO A 167 -10.60 -3.41 1.96
CA PRO A 167 -11.75 -3.23 1.08
C PRO A 167 -13.00 -2.91 1.89
N ASP A 168 -13.85 -2.04 1.36
CA ASP A 168 -15.12 -1.70 2.01
C ASP A 168 -16.06 -2.90 1.96
N ALA A 169 -16.26 -3.55 3.11
CA ALA A 169 -17.10 -4.74 3.23
C ALA A 169 -18.57 -4.45 2.86
N ALA A 170 -19.07 -3.24 3.08
CA ALA A 170 -20.44 -2.86 2.72
C ALA A 170 -20.58 -2.69 1.21
N ALA A 171 -19.59 -2.06 0.56
CA ALA A 171 -19.57 -1.94 -0.91
C ALA A 171 -19.42 -3.31 -1.59
N SER A 172 -18.55 -4.18 -1.07
CA SER A 172 -18.42 -5.57 -1.54
C SER A 172 -19.72 -6.35 -1.35
N SER A 173 -20.37 -6.26 -0.18
CA SER A 173 -21.65 -6.92 0.08
C SER A 173 -22.77 -6.39 -0.82
N ALA A 174 -22.83 -5.07 -1.03
CA ALA A 174 -23.81 -4.46 -1.93
C ALA A 174 -23.60 -4.88 -3.39
N PHE A 175 -22.35 -5.00 -3.85
CA PHE A 175 -22.03 -5.54 -5.17
C PHE A 175 -22.44 -7.01 -5.29
N SER A 176 -22.09 -7.87 -4.32
CA SER A 176 -22.48 -9.28 -4.32
C SER A 176 -24.00 -9.46 -4.36
N ASN A 177 -24.74 -8.68 -3.57
CA ASN A 177 -26.21 -8.72 -3.56
C ASN A 177 -26.80 -8.32 -4.92
N ARG A 178 -26.26 -7.28 -5.57
CA ARG A 178 -26.69 -6.85 -6.91
C ARG A 178 -26.35 -7.90 -7.97
N TYR A 179 -25.14 -8.45 -7.94
CA TYR A 179 -24.69 -9.47 -8.87
C TYR A 179 -25.54 -10.74 -8.76
N LYS A 180 -25.79 -11.22 -7.53
CA LYS A 180 -26.66 -12.36 -7.27
C LYS A 180 -28.10 -12.12 -7.73
N SER A 181 -28.63 -10.92 -7.50
CA SER A 181 -29.96 -10.56 -7.98
C SER A 181 -30.07 -10.53 -9.51
N ALA A 182 -28.98 -10.20 -10.21
CA ALA A 182 -28.96 -10.09 -11.67
C ALA A 182 -28.63 -11.42 -12.37
N TYR A 183 -27.74 -12.22 -11.81
CA TYR A 183 -27.15 -13.41 -12.45
C TYR A 183 -27.43 -14.72 -11.71
N GLY A 184 -28.19 -14.69 -10.61
CA GLY A 184 -28.61 -15.87 -9.85
C GLY A 184 -27.49 -16.65 -9.14
N SER A 185 -26.27 -16.13 -9.17
CA SER A 185 -25.06 -16.75 -8.61
C SER A 185 -24.22 -15.71 -7.89
N GLU A 186 -23.38 -16.13 -6.94
CA GLU A 186 -22.42 -15.24 -6.30
C GLU A 186 -21.37 -14.77 -7.34
N PRO A 187 -20.87 -13.53 -7.24
CA PRO A 187 -19.78 -13.08 -8.10
C PRO A 187 -18.52 -13.90 -7.85
N HIS A 188 -17.67 -14.01 -8.88
CA HIS A 188 -16.37 -14.66 -8.74
C HIS A 188 -15.58 -13.99 -7.60
N PRO A 189 -14.79 -14.72 -6.79
CA PRO A 189 -14.02 -14.13 -5.67
C PRO A 189 -13.00 -13.04 -6.03
N LEU A 190 -12.79 -12.78 -7.32
CA LEU A 190 -11.91 -11.72 -7.82
C LEU A 190 -12.68 -10.49 -8.32
N ALA A 191 -14.00 -10.58 -8.43
CA ALA A 191 -14.88 -9.53 -8.95
C ALA A 191 -15.08 -8.38 -7.96
#